data_AF-A0A560V2W8-F1
#
_entry.id   AF-A0A560V2W8-F1
#
_cell.length_a   1.000
_cell.length_b   1.000
_cell.length_c   1.000
_cell.angle_alpha   90.00
_cell.angle_beta   90.00
_cell.angle_gamma   90.00
#
_symmetry.space_group_name_H-M   'P 1'
#
loop_
_entity.id
_entity.type
_entity.pdbx_description
1 polymer ?
#
loop_
_entity_poly.entity_id
_entity_poly.type
_entity_poly.pdbx_seq_one_letter_code
_entity_poly.pdbx_strand_id
1 'polypeptide(L)'
;MSAIPPRSTRRAARGSLPALAAAASRTSLAALAGAALLAGCASAPSHFYTLSGDAGAVTAGRSLPANPAFLIQVPAVNVPEQVAKNQLVVQRGESRVDVLEEHRWASPPADEIRRALSSALTRRLGTIDVADAPAPPGVPVYRVSVDVQRFESWPGDKAALDAVWSVRSLATQSVMTCRSTLVEKVGSGYDALVAGHRQAVGELAARISAGVRVMAAQPAPPKTATKGAVPAPGAVPCPSEAEGADAQPAG
;
A
#
# COMPACT_ATOMS: atom_id res chain seq x y z
N MET A 1 102.12 -31.28 -30.00
CA MET A 1 100.93 -30.52 -29.54
C MET A 1 99.85 -31.54 -29.18
N SER A 2 99.63 -31.83 -27.90
CA SER A 2 98.84 -31.03 -26.93
C SER A 2 97.38 -30.89 -27.38
N ALA A 3 96.35 -31.16 -26.60
CA ALA A 3 96.22 -31.67 -25.23
C ALA A 3 94.75 -32.10 -25.03
N ILE A 4 94.53 -33.08 -24.16
CA ILE A 4 93.21 -33.58 -23.71
C ILE A 4 92.63 -32.58 -22.68
N PRO A 5 91.34 -32.17 -22.76
CA PRO A 5 90.64 -31.58 -21.63
C PRO A 5 89.70 -32.57 -20.92
N PRO A 6 89.41 -32.36 -19.62
CA PRO A 6 88.88 -33.39 -18.73
C PRO A 6 87.34 -33.46 -18.65
N ARG A 7 86.86 -34.65 -18.26
CA ARG A 7 85.49 -34.97 -17.86
C ARG A 7 85.09 -34.16 -16.61
N SER A 8 83.98 -33.41 -16.69
CA SER A 8 83.32 -32.86 -15.50
C SER A 8 82.15 -33.76 -15.08
N THR A 9 82.30 -34.43 -13.94
CA THR A 9 81.23 -35.13 -13.26
C THR A 9 80.39 -34.11 -12.48
N ARG A 10 79.22 -33.71 -13.00
CA ARG A 10 78.25 -32.95 -12.20
C ARG A 10 77.55 -33.88 -11.22
N ARG A 11 77.89 -33.71 -9.93
CA ARG A 11 77.21 -34.35 -8.80
C ARG A 11 75.87 -33.64 -8.59
N ALA A 12 74.76 -34.29 -8.90
CA ALA A 12 73.43 -33.78 -8.59
C ALA A 12 73.18 -33.93 -7.08
N ALA A 13 73.11 -32.81 -6.36
CA ALA A 13 72.65 -32.77 -4.97
C ALA A 13 71.13 -32.98 -4.96
N ARG A 14 70.69 -34.12 -4.42
CA ARG A 14 69.28 -34.35 -4.08
C ARG A 14 68.95 -33.53 -2.84
N GLY A 15 68.31 -32.38 -3.03
CA GLY A 15 67.69 -31.62 -1.95
C GLY A 15 66.38 -32.28 -1.54
N SER A 16 66.37 -32.89 -0.36
CA SER A 16 65.16 -33.36 0.31
C SER A 16 64.42 -32.15 0.89
N LEU A 17 63.24 -31.81 0.38
CA LEU A 17 62.32 -30.85 1.01
C LEU A 17 61.36 -31.63 1.94
N PRO A 18 61.34 -31.37 3.25
CA PRO A 18 60.33 -31.96 4.13
C PRO A 18 59.06 -31.08 4.16
N ALA A 19 57.95 -31.69 3.79
CA ALA A 19 56.68 -31.72 4.53
C ALA A 19 56.07 -30.43 5.16
N LEU A 20 56.27 -29.22 4.62
CA LEU A 20 55.56 -28.02 5.09
C LEU A 20 54.24 -27.72 4.35
N ALA A 21 53.95 -28.40 3.23
CA ALA A 21 52.79 -28.11 2.40
C ALA A 21 51.44 -28.62 2.97
N ALA A 22 51.45 -29.54 3.94
CA ALA A 22 50.22 -30.17 4.44
C ALA A 22 49.50 -29.38 5.54
N ALA A 23 50.20 -28.46 6.23
CA ALA A 23 49.59 -27.62 7.27
C ALA A 23 48.92 -26.37 6.69
N ALA A 24 49.53 -25.77 5.66
CA ALA A 24 48.99 -24.59 4.97
C ALA A 24 47.70 -24.89 4.19
N SER A 25 47.52 -26.11 3.69
CA SER A 25 46.31 -26.50 2.93
C SER A 25 45.07 -26.70 3.82
N ARG A 26 45.26 -27.12 5.08
CA ARG A 26 44.15 -27.35 6.03
C ARG A 26 43.59 -26.04 6.59
N THR A 27 44.43 -25.05 6.85
CA THR A 27 44.00 -23.70 7.28
C THR A 27 43.31 -22.93 6.16
N SER A 28 43.75 -23.07 4.90
CA SER A 28 43.07 -22.47 3.75
C SER A 28 41.67 -23.05 3.50
N LEU A 29 41.48 -24.37 3.65
CA LEU A 29 40.16 -25.00 3.54
C LEU A 29 39.21 -24.56 4.66
N ALA A 30 39.70 -24.46 5.90
CA ALA A 30 38.90 -24.00 7.04
C ALA A 30 38.48 -22.53 6.90
N ALA A 31 39.36 -21.68 6.38
CA ALA A 31 39.05 -20.28 6.10
C ALA A 31 38.03 -20.12 4.94
N LEU A 32 38.16 -20.91 3.86
CA LEU A 32 37.17 -20.92 2.77
C LEU A 32 35.80 -21.44 3.23
N ALA A 33 35.78 -22.51 4.05
CA ALA A 33 34.56 -23.03 4.62
C ALA A 33 33.90 -22.02 5.58
N GLY A 34 34.71 -21.30 6.39
CA GLY A 34 34.24 -20.20 7.22
C GLY A 34 33.64 -19.05 6.41
N ALA A 35 34.29 -18.63 5.32
CA ALA A 35 33.79 -17.60 4.42
C ALA A 35 32.51 -18.02 3.69
N ALA A 36 32.38 -19.29 3.30
CA ALA A 36 31.16 -19.83 2.69
C ALA A 36 30.00 -19.89 3.70
N LEU A 37 30.26 -20.17 4.98
CA LEU A 37 29.27 -20.10 6.05
C LEU A 37 28.81 -18.67 6.32
N LEU A 38 29.70 -17.67 6.18
CA LEU A 38 29.37 -16.25 6.33
C LEU A 38 28.54 -15.69 5.16
N ALA A 39 28.72 -16.22 3.94
CA ALA A 39 27.92 -15.84 2.77
C ALA A 39 26.45 -16.29 2.88
N GLY A 40 26.15 -17.30 3.71
CA GLY A 40 24.79 -17.75 4.00
C GLY A 40 23.99 -16.85 4.96
N CYS A 41 24.63 -15.84 5.58
CA CYS A 41 23.97 -14.93 6.52
C CYS A 41 23.47 -13.61 5.88
N ALA A 42 23.61 -13.44 4.56
CA ALA A 42 23.08 -12.26 3.88
C ALA A 42 21.56 -12.41 3.67
N SER A 43 20.76 -11.59 4.38
CA SER A 43 19.30 -11.50 4.16
C SER A 43 18.98 -10.79 2.85
N ALA A 44 17.88 -11.15 2.20
CA ALA A 44 17.40 -10.42 1.03
C ALA A 44 17.01 -8.98 1.43
N PRO A 45 17.17 -7.98 0.53
CA PRO A 45 16.69 -6.62 0.78
C PRO A 45 15.17 -6.59 0.90
N SER A 46 14.65 -5.92 1.94
CA SER A 46 13.21 -5.72 2.12
C SER A 46 12.74 -4.39 1.51
N HIS A 47 11.55 -4.41 0.92
CA HIS A 47 10.86 -3.29 0.28
C HIS A 47 9.60 -2.91 1.04
N PHE A 48 9.42 -1.61 1.30
CA PHE A 48 8.26 -1.09 2.02
C PHE A 48 7.43 -0.16 1.14
N TYR A 49 6.11 -0.38 1.15
CA TYR A 49 5.15 0.29 0.29
C TYR A 49 4.17 1.13 1.08
N THR A 50 3.77 2.26 0.51
CA THR A 50 2.71 3.10 1.07
C THR A 50 1.69 3.47 0.01
N LEU A 51 0.42 3.54 0.42
CA LEU A 51 -0.66 4.07 -0.42
C LEU A 51 -0.74 5.60 -0.31
N SER A 52 -0.12 6.17 0.70
CA SER A 52 -0.02 7.62 0.89
C SER A 52 1.15 8.13 0.06
N GLY A 53 0.85 8.66 -1.11
CA GLY A 53 1.87 9.29 -1.92
C GLY A 53 1.24 9.98 -3.12
N ASP A 54 1.45 11.29 -3.18
CA ASP A 54 1.84 11.94 -4.41
C ASP A 54 3.13 12.64 -4.02
N ALA A 55 4.28 12.03 -4.28
CA ALA A 55 5.58 12.62 -3.93
C ALA A 55 5.79 14.00 -4.63
N GLY A 56 4.96 14.34 -5.63
CA GLY A 56 4.92 15.65 -6.28
C GLY A 56 3.85 16.63 -5.78
N ALA A 57 2.96 16.25 -4.84
CA ALA A 57 1.88 17.14 -4.39
C ALA A 57 2.27 18.10 -3.25
N VAL A 58 3.38 17.84 -2.55
CA VAL A 58 3.91 18.78 -1.54
C VAL A 58 4.44 20.06 -2.20
N THR A 59 4.63 20.06 -3.52
CA THR A 59 5.19 21.19 -4.28
C THR A 59 4.15 22.23 -4.71
N ALA A 60 2.84 21.96 -4.57
CA ALA A 60 1.80 22.95 -4.86
C ALA A 60 1.26 23.49 -3.53
N GLY A 61 1.70 24.69 -3.14
CA GLY A 61 1.28 25.44 -1.96
C GLY A 61 -0.19 25.87 -1.96
N ARG A 62 -1.11 24.92 -2.16
CA ARG A 62 -2.55 25.13 -2.05
C ARG A 62 -2.88 25.13 -0.56
N SER A 63 -2.95 26.33 0.02
CA SER A 63 -3.38 26.50 1.41
C SER A 63 -4.80 25.97 1.56
N LEU A 64 -4.97 24.99 2.46
CA LEU A 64 -6.30 24.59 2.89
C LEU A 64 -6.89 25.72 3.76
N PRO A 65 -8.20 26.00 3.68
CA PRO A 65 -8.83 26.98 4.54
C PRO A 65 -8.61 26.62 6.01
N ALA A 66 -8.16 27.57 6.83
CA ALA A 66 -8.00 27.36 8.27
C ALA A 66 -9.33 27.00 8.96
N ASN A 67 -10.44 27.53 8.43
CA ASN A 67 -11.81 27.31 8.92
C ASN A 67 -12.72 26.87 7.76
N PRO A 68 -12.80 25.57 7.45
CA PRO A 68 -13.66 25.07 6.38
C PRO A 68 -15.15 25.12 6.78
N ALA A 69 -16.05 25.17 5.79
CA ALA A 69 -17.49 25.26 6.00
C ALA A 69 -18.10 24.01 6.67
N PHE A 70 -17.42 22.88 6.56
CA PHE A 70 -17.74 21.62 7.23
C PHE A 70 -16.44 20.85 7.46
N LEU A 71 -16.50 19.81 8.29
CA LEU A 71 -15.42 18.88 8.60
C LEU A 71 -15.79 17.46 8.16
N ILE A 72 -14.78 16.60 8.02
CA ILE A 72 -14.98 15.16 7.81
C ILE A 72 -14.41 14.36 8.97
N GLN A 73 -14.92 13.15 9.13
CA GLN A 73 -14.36 12.17 10.06
C GLN A 73 -14.12 10.85 9.32
N VAL A 74 -12.86 10.45 9.16
CA VAL A 74 -12.48 9.16 8.56
C VAL A 74 -11.95 8.22 9.66
N PRO A 75 -12.82 7.41 10.30
CA PRO A 75 -12.39 6.43 11.30
C PRO A 75 -11.59 5.29 10.66
N ALA A 76 -11.20 4.30 11.47
CA ALA A 76 -10.53 3.09 10.99
C ALA A 76 -11.30 2.42 9.83
N VAL A 77 -10.53 1.90 8.87
CA VAL A 77 -11.04 1.18 7.69
C VAL A 77 -10.91 -0.31 7.95
N ASN A 78 -11.96 -1.07 7.67
CA ASN A 78 -11.90 -2.52 7.73
C ASN A 78 -11.37 -3.10 6.43
N VAL A 79 -10.60 -4.19 6.51
CA VAL A 79 -10.07 -4.94 5.38
C VAL A 79 -10.21 -6.44 5.63
N PRO A 80 -10.21 -7.29 4.58
CA PRO A 80 -10.30 -8.73 4.77
C PRO A 80 -9.09 -9.28 5.54
N GLU A 81 -9.33 -10.26 6.41
CA GLU A 81 -8.28 -10.86 7.27
C GLU A 81 -7.10 -11.42 6.48
N GLN A 82 -7.35 -11.92 5.26
CA GLN A 82 -6.33 -12.44 4.36
C GLN A 82 -5.21 -11.43 4.09
N VAL A 83 -5.56 -10.14 3.99
CA VAL A 83 -4.64 -9.04 3.69
C VAL A 83 -4.36 -8.15 4.90
N ALA A 84 -4.93 -8.44 6.08
CA ALA A 84 -4.74 -7.69 7.31
C ALA A 84 -3.36 -7.95 7.96
N LYS A 85 -2.30 -7.81 7.18
CA LYS A 85 -0.90 -8.01 7.58
C LYS A 85 0.02 -7.08 6.80
N ASN A 86 1.23 -6.86 7.32
CA ASN A 86 2.18 -5.97 6.66
C ASN A 86 2.80 -6.62 5.41
N GLN A 87 2.83 -7.95 5.26
CA GLN A 87 3.31 -8.57 4.03
C GLN A 87 2.39 -8.24 2.84
N LEU A 88 2.98 -8.01 1.68
CA LEU A 88 2.24 -7.86 0.43
C LEU A 88 1.72 -9.25 0.02
N VAL A 89 0.40 -9.37 -0.04
CA VAL A 89 -0.28 -10.58 -0.49
C VAL A 89 -0.60 -10.43 -1.97
N VAL A 90 -0.17 -11.41 -2.76
CA VAL A 90 -0.39 -11.44 -4.22
C VAL A 90 -1.10 -12.71 -4.64
N GLN A 91 -1.92 -12.61 -5.68
CA GLN A 91 -2.67 -13.72 -6.24
C GLN A 91 -1.76 -14.61 -7.07
N ARG A 92 -1.92 -15.93 -6.93
CA ARG A 92 -1.27 -16.98 -7.71
C ARG A 92 -2.34 -17.89 -8.30
N GLY A 93 -2.91 -17.48 -9.43
CA GLY A 93 -4.09 -18.13 -9.99
C GLY A 93 -5.35 -17.84 -9.18
N GLU A 94 -6.39 -18.64 -9.36
CA GLU A 94 -7.73 -18.34 -8.82
C GLU A 94 -7.93 -18.69 -7.34
N SER A 95 -7.17 -19.66 -6.82
CA SER A 95 -7.42 -20.25 -5.51
C SER A 95 -6.21 -20.24 -4.58
N ARG A 96 -5.14 -19.53 -4.94
CA ARG A 96 -3.90 -19.48 -4.16
C ARG A 96 -3.40 -18.05 -4.09
N VAL A 97 -2.86 -17.71 -2.93
CA VAL A 97 -2.15 -16.47 -2.68
C VAL A 97 -0.72 -16.78 -2.27
N ASP A 98 0.20 -15.87 -2.57
CA ASP A 98 1.51 -15.84 -1.97
C ASP A 98 1.59 -14.67 -0.99
N VAL A 99 2.20 -14.92 0.16
CA VAL A 99 2.55 -13.89 1.13
C VAL A 99 4.04 -13.60 0.96
N LEU A 100 4.39 -12.38 0.56
CA LEU A 100 5.77 -12.02 0.26
C LEU A 100 6.48 -11.52 1.52
N GLU A 101 7.56 -12.21 1.93
CA GLU A 101 8.30 -11.84 3.14
C GLU A 101 9.14 -10.57 2.97
N GLU A 102 9.64 -10.31 1.77
CA GLU A 102 10.51 -9.16 1.50
C GLU A 102 9.77 -7.95 0.91
N HIS A 103 8.50 -8.10 0.57
CA HIS A 103 7.66 -7.01 0.06
C HIS A 103 6.56 -6.74 1.06
N ARG A 104 6.59 -5.56 1.69
CA ARG A 104 5.71 -5.25 2.81
C ARG A 104 5.06 -3.88 2.61
N TRP A 105 3.86 -3.71 3.11
CA TRP A 105 3.30 -2.42 3.44
C TRP A 105 4.06 -1.81 4.62
N ALA A 106 4.23 -0.49 4.60
CA ALA A 106 4.88 0.27 5.67
C ALA A 106 4.06 0.24 6.98
N SER A 107 2.76 0.00 6.87
CA SER A 107 1.83 -0.29 7.97
C SER A 107 0.72 -1.22 7.47
N PRO A 108 -0.13 -1.79 8.35
CA PRO A 108 -1.22 -2.65 7.91
C PRO A 108 -2.08 -1.98 6.82
N PRO A 109 -2.58 -2.72 5.81
CA PRO A 109 -3.33 -2.12 4.70
C PRO A 109 -4.52 -1.25 5.12
N ALA A 110 -5.20 -1.59 6.21
CA ALA A 110 -6.25 -0.77 6.81
C ALA A 110 -5.78 0.66 7.10
N ASP A 111 -4.59 0.81 7.69
CA ASP A 111 -4.02 2.09 8.06
C ASP A 111 -3.50 2.85 6.84
N GLU A 112 -2.88 2.15 5.88
CA GLU A 112 -2.47 2.73 4.59
C GLU A 112 -3.67 3.31 3.83
N ILE A 113 -4.77 2.56 3.75
CA ILE A 113 -6.01 2.99 3.08
C ILE A 113 -6.64 4.16 3.83
N ARG A 114 -6.78 4.09 5.17
CA ARG A 114 -7.32 5.20 5.99
C ARG A 114 -6.55 6.49 5.73
N ARG A 115 -5.22 6.45 5.82
CA ARG A 115 -4.37 7.64 5.63
C ARG A 115 -4.45 8.18 4.21
N ALA A 116 -4.42 7.30 3.20
CA ALA A 116 -4.54 7.71 1.81
C ALA A 116 -5.91 8.35 1.52
N LEU A 117 -7.01 7.76 2.02
CA LEU A 117 -8.36 8.31 1.89
C LEU A 117 -8.51 9.65 2.62
N SER A 118 -8.11 9.74 3.88
CA SER A 118 -8.16 11.00 4.66
C SER A 118 -7.40 12.13 3.94
N SER A 119 -6.19 11.84 3.48
CA SER A 119 -5.36 12.79 2.73
C SER A 119 -6.01 13.20 1.39
N ALA A 120 -6.58 12.27 0.63
CA ALA A 120 -7.24 12.59 -0.62
C ALA A 120 -8.54 13.37 -0.43
N LEU A 121 -9.35 13.02 0.58
CA LEU A 121 -10.62 13.67 0.87
C LEU A 121 -10.42 15.10 1.38
N THR A 122 -9.49 15.33 2.31
CA THR A 122 -9.14 16.67 2.80
C THR A 122 -8.72 17.59 1.66
N ARG A 123 -7.86 17.10 0.75
CA ARG A 123 -7.46 17.85 -0.46
C ARG A 123 -8.64 18.15 -1.40
N ARG A 124 -9.47 17.15 -1.71
CA ARG A 124 -10.59 17.27 -2.69
C ARG A 124 -11.75 18.12 -2.17
N LEU A 125 -11.97 18.13 -0.86
CA LEU A 125 -13.08 18.83 -0.21
C LEU A 125 -12.66 20.19 0.38
N GLY A 126 -11.35 20.48 0.46
CA GLY A 126 -10.86 21.71 1.07
C GLY A 126 -11.21 21.78 2.56
N THR A 127 -11.08 20.66 3.27
CA THR A 127 -11.54 20.48 4.66
C THR A 127 -10.48 19.76 5.50
N ILE A 128 -10.79 19.56 6.78
CA ILE A 128 -9.96 18.92 7.79
C ILE A 128 -10.63 17.61 8.22
N ASP A 129 -9.82 16.55 8.35
CA ASP A 129 -10.24 15.31 8.97
C ASP A 129 -10.05 15.39 10.50
N VAL A 130 -11.14 15.24 11.23
CA VAL A 130 -11.19 15.31 12.69
C VAL A 130 -11.46 13.93 13.32
N ALA A 131 -11.03 12.85 12.65
CA ALA A 131 -11.08 11.50 13.23
C ALA A 131 -10.41 11.41 14.62
N ASP A 132 -9.26 12.05 14.76
CA ASP A 132 -8.40 12.00 15.95
C ASP A 132 -8.30 13.36 16.66
N ALA A 133 -9.20 14.30 16.35
CA ALA A 133 -9.22 15.66 16.89
C ALA A 133 -10.65 16.10 17.26
N PRO A 134 -10.84 17.03 18.21
CA PRO A 134 -12.16 17.53 18.54
C PRO A 134 -12.75 18.36 17.39
N ALA A 135 -14.04 18.17 17.10
CA ALA A 135 -14.80 19.03 16.20
C ALA A 135 -15.37 20.25 16.96
N PRO A 136 -15.21 21.48 16.47
CA PRO A 136 -15.83 22.65 17.08
C PRO A 136 -17.37 22.57 17.07
N PRO A 137 -18.06 23.10 18.09
CA PRO A 137 -19.51 23.12 18.12
C PRO A 137 -20.07 23.96 16.96
N GLY A 138 -21.18 23.51 16.39
CA GLY A 138 -21.89 24.22 15.31
C GLY A 138 -21.29 24.06 13.90
N VAL A 139 -20.14 23.41 13.76
CA VAL A 139 -19.57 23.07 12.44
C VAL A 139 -20.10 21.70 11.99
N PRO A 140 -20.74 21.58 10.81
CA PRO A 140 -21.21 20.29 10.31
C PRO A 140 -20.07 19.29 10.14
N VAL A 141 -20.28 18.05 10.57
CA VAL A 141 -19.31 16.95 10.43
C VAL A 141 -19.93 15.81 9.62
N TYR A 142 -19.22 15.34 8.60
CA TYR A 142 -19.59 14.18 7.79
C TYR A 142 -18.67 13.00 8.09
N ARG A 143 -19.22 11.93 8.68
CA ARG A 143 -18.48 10.70 8.92
C ARG A 143 -18.46 9.84 7.66
N VAL A 144 -17.27 9.46 7.23
CA VAL A 144 -17.01 8.59 6.07
C VAL A 144 -16.57 7.23 6.58
N SER A 145 -17.42 6.21 6.50
CA SER A 145 -17.06 4.84 6.91
C SER A 145 -16.80 3.98 5.66
N VAL A 146 -15.75 3.18 5.68
CA VAL A 146 -15.35 2.31 4.57
C VAL A 146 -15.06 0.91 5.07
N ASP A 147 -15.67 -0.07 4.39
CA ASP A 147 -15.50 -1.50 4.62
C ASP A 147 -15.03 -2.15 3.32
N VAL A 148 -13.76 -2.53 3.29
CA VAL A 148 -13.14 -3.13 2.09
C VAL A 148 -13.49 -4.61 2.04
N GLN A 149 -14.18 -5.01 0.98
CA GLN A 149 -14.58 -6.39 0.72
C GLN A 149 -13.49 -7.16 -0.01
N ARG A 150 -12.78 -6.49 -0.94
CA ARG A 150 -11.67 -7.08 -1.70
C ARG A 150 -10.55 -6.08 -1.86
N PHE A 151 -9.32 -6.55 -1.63
CA PHE A 151 -8.09 -5.81 -1.88
C PHE A 151 -7.07 -6.78 -2.45
N GLU A 152 -7.02 -6.89 -3.77
CA GLU A 152 -6.30 -7.97 -4.45
C GLU A 152 -5.18 -7.42 -5.32
N SER A 153 -4.04 -8.11 -5.29
CA SER A 153 -2.88 -7.79 -6.10
C SER A 153 -2.62 -8.95 -7.08
N TRP A 154 -2.83 -8.75 -8.37
CA TRP A 154 -2.59 -9.73 -9.43
C TRP A 154 -1.33 -9.35 -10.22
N PRO A 155 -0.16 -9.96 -9.94
CA PRO A 155 1.10 -9.56 -10.57
C PRO A 155 1.02 -9.56 -12.11
N GLY A 156 1.36 -8.42 -12.71
CA GLY A 156 1.34 -8.26 -14.18
C GLY A 156 -0.04 -8.17 -14.83
N ASP A 157 -1.13 -8.11 -14.04
CA ASP A 157 -2.49 -8.00 -14.56
C ASP A 157 -3.24 -6.80 -13.96
N LYS A 158 -3.56 -6.85 -12.66
CA LYS A 158 -4.42 -5.84 -12.04
C LYS A 158 -4.21 -5.65 -10.55
N ALA A 159 -4.55 -4.46 -10.07
CA ALA A 159 -4.86 -4.17 -8.66
C ALA A 159 -6.37 -3.95 -8.54
N ALA A 160 -7.04 -4.64 -7.61
CA ALA A 160 -8.49 -4.54 -7.46
C ALA A 160 -8.89 -4.14 -6.03
N LEU A 161 -9.85 -3.23 -5.94
CA LEU A 161 -10.44 -2.72 -4.72
C LEU A 161 -11.98 -2.77 -4.83
N ASP A 162 -12.63 -3.50 -3.94
CA ASP A 162 -14.08 -3.49 -3.80
C ASP A 162 -14.43 -3.08 -2.38
N ALA A 163 -15.26 -2.04 -2.24
CA ALA A 163 -15.57 -1.46 -0.95
C ALA A 163 -17.02 -1.01 -0.86
N VAL A 164 -17.62 -1.27 0.30
CA VAL A 164 -18.85 -0.61 0.72
C VAL A 164 -18.46 0.60 1.55
N TRP A 165 -19.05 1.74 1.26
CA TRP A 165 -18.76 2.98 1.96
C TRP A 165 -20.03 3.76 2.27
N SER A 166 -19.99 4.57 3.31
CA SER A 166 -21.10 5.44 3.67
C SER A 166 -20.62 6.84 4.06
N VAL A 167 -21.49 7.81 3.80
CA VAL A 167 -21.33 9.18 4.27
C VAL A 167 -22.53 9.52 5.14
N ARG A 168 -22.27 9.83 6.41
CA ARG A 168 -23.29 10.18 7.40
C ARG A 168 -23.09 11.61 7.89
N SER A 169 -24.14 12.42 7.85
CA SER A 169 -24.14 13.71 8.56
C SER A 169 -24.30 13.46 10.06
N LEU A 170 -23.36 13.93 10.88
CA LEU A 170 -23.50 13.81 12.33
C LEU A 170 -24.54 14.79 12.90
N ALA A 171 -24.84 15.86 12.17
CA ALA A 171 -25.85 16.84 12.57
C ALA A 171 -27.29 16.34 12.34
N THR A 172 -27.55 15.71 11.18
CA THR A 172 -28.92 15.28 10.79
C THR A 172 -29.13 13.78 10.87
N GLN A 173 -28.07 12.99 11.06
CA GLN A 173 -28.06 11.53 10.99
C GLN A 173 -28.43 10.92 9.64
N SER A 174 -28.72 11.73 8.60
CA SER A 174 -28.90 11.26 7.23
C SER A 174 -27.68 10.48 6.74
N VAL A 175 -27.90 9.42 5.96
CA VAL A 175 -26.84 8.52 5.50
C VAL A 175 -26.99 8.18 4.02
N MET A 176 -25.88 8.23 3.31
CA MET A 176 -25.68 7.66 1.98
C MET A 176 -24.84 6.39 2.13
N THR A 177 -25.23 5.27 1.52
CA THR A 177 -24.42 4.04 1.49
C THR A 177 -24.29 3.55 0.06
N CYS A 178 -23.05 3.28 -0.35
CA CYS A 178 -22.68 2.97 -1.72
C CYS A 178 -21.68 1.82 -1.77
N ARG A 179 -21.55 1.21 -2.94
CA ARG A 179 -20.48 0.26 -3.26
C ARG A 179 -19.69 0.77 -4.43
N SER A 180 -18.38 0.53 -4.42
CA SER A 180 -17.49 0.82 -5.55
C SER A 180 -16.63 -0.40 -5.82
N THR A 181 -16.58 -0.85 -7.07
CA THR A 181 -15.64 -1.87 -7.53
C THR A 181 -14.69 -1.24 -8.54
N LEU A 182 -13.41 -1.23 -8.20
CA LEU A 182 -12.35 -0.52 -8.92
C LEU A 182 -11.27 -1.52 -9.31
N VAL A 183 -10.94 -1.55 -10.59
CA VAL A 183 -9.94 -2.47 -11.15
C VAL A 183 -8.99 -1.67 -12.02
N GLU A 184 -7.72 -1.65 -11.60
CA GLU A 184 -6.66 -0.93 -12.29
C GLU A 184 -5.73 -1.93 -12.96
N LYS A 185 -5.55 -1.82 -14.27
CA LYS A 185 -4.58 -2.64 -15.01
C LYS A 185 -3.17 -2.19 -14.64
N VAL A 186 -2.28 -3.15 -14.38
CA VAL A 186 -0.91 -2.86 -13.96
C VAL A 186 0.11 -3.60 -14.83
N GLY A 187 1.29 -3.01 -14.94
CA GLY A 187 2.44 -3.65 -15.56
C GLY A 187 3.11 -4.67 -14.64
N SER A 188 4.30 -5.12 -15.03
CA SER A 188 5.13 -6.03 -14.25
C SER A 188 5.72 -5.37 -13.00
N GLY A 189 5.96 -6.18 -11.97
CA GLY A 189 6.62 -5.76 -10.73
C GLY A 189 5.65 -5.27 -9.65
N TYR A 190 6.11 -5.30 -8.40
CA TYR A 190 5.27 -4.96 -7.24
C TYR A 190 5.02 -3.47 -7.09
N ASP A 191 5.93 -2.62 -7.59
CA ASP A 191 5.75 -1.17 -7.59
C ASP A 191 4.56 -0.76 -8.48
N ALA A 192 4.37 -1.45 -9.62
CA ALA A 192 3.22 -1.24 -10.50
C ALA A 192 1.90 -1.65 -9.82
N LEU A 193 1.90 -2.73 -9.04
CA LEU A 193 0.74 -3.13 -8.23
C LEU A 193 0.38 -2.06 -7.19
N VAL A 194 1.38 -1.51 -6.50
CA VAL A 194 1.18 -0.47 -5.50
C VAL A 194 0.69 0.82 -6.14
N ALA A 195 1.19 1.17 -7.33
CA ALA A 195 0.67 2.29 -8.11
C ALA A 195 -0.79 2.08 -8.51
N GLY A 196 -1.16 0.88 -8.97
CA GLY A 196 -2.56 0.52 -9.25
C GLY A 196 -3.47 0.65 -8.03
N HIS A 197 -3.04 0.17 -6.87
CA HIS A 197 -3.79 0.35 -5.61
C HIS A 197 -3.94 1.82 -5.21
N ARG A 198 -2.91 2.65 -5.42
CA ARG A 198 -2.98 4.10 -5.19
C ARG A 198 -4.00 4.77 -6.10
N GLN A 199 -4.05 4.37 -7.37
CA GLN A 199 -5.05 4.87 -8.31
C GLN A 199 -6.47 4.46 -7.90
N ALA A 200 -6.68 3.18 -7.55
CA ALA A 200 -7.98 2.70 -7.08
C ALA A 200 -8.45 3.43 -5.80
N VAL A 201 -7.57 3.65 -4.83
CA VAL A 201 -7.91 4.43 -3.62
C VAL A 201 -8.19 5.90 -3.97
N GLY A 202 -7.45 6.48 -4.92
CA GLY A 202 -7.67 7.85 -5.40
C GLY A 202 -9.02 8.05 -6.08
N GLU A 203 -9.49 7.04 -6.83
CA GLU A 203 -10.81 6.99 -7.47
C GLU A 203 -11.92 6.75 -6.43
N LEU A 204 -11.72 5.85 -5.46
CA LEU A 204 -12.65 5.71 -4.34
C LEU A 204 -12.84 7.03 -3.58
N ALA A 205 -11.74 7.75 -3.31
CA ALA A 205 -11.81 9.07 -2.69
C ALA A 205 -12.55 10.10 -3.54
N ALA A 206 -12.47 10.02 -4.88
CA ALA A 206 -13.23 10.88 -5.77
C ALA A 206 -14.74 10.63 -5.61
N ARG A 207 -15.17 9.37 -5.66
CA ARG A 207 -16.57 8.96 -5.49
C ARG A 207 -17.13 9.35 -4.12
N ILE A 208 -16.38 9.09 -3.05
CA ILE A 208 -16.76 9.49 -1.69
C ILE A 208 -16.87 11.02 -1.59
N SER A 209 -15.94 11.77 -2.16
CA SER A 209 -15.98 13.25 -2.13
C SER A 209 -17.22 13.81 -2.83
N ALA A 210 -17.67 13.18 -3.93
CA ALA A 210 -18.92 13.52 -4.58
C ALA A 210 -20.11 13.25 -3.66
N GLY A 211 -20.14 12.09 -2.99
CA GLY A 211 -21.16 11.75 -1.98
C GLY A 211 -21.21 12.76 -0.82
N VAL A 212 -20.05 13.18 -0.29
CA VAL A 212 -19.96 14.21 0.75
C VAL A 212 -20.54 15.54 0.27
N ARG A 213 -20.27 15.96 -0.97
CA ARG A 213 -20.84 17.20 -1.52
C ARG A 213 -22.37 17.12 -1.66
N VAL A 214 -22.90 15.98 -2.09
CA VAL A 214 -24.35 15.74 -2.15
C VAL A 214 -24.97 15.83 -0.75
N MET A 215 -24.35 15.19 0.24
CA MET A 215 -24.79 15.26 1.63
C MET A 215 -24.72 16.68 2.21
N ALA A 216 -23.68 17.43 1.86
CA ALA A 216 -23.47 18.80 2.32
C ALA A 216 -24.40 19.82 1.66
N ALA A 217 -24.90 19.54 0.46
CA ALA A 217 -25.87 20.37 -0.24
C ALA A 217 -27.31 20.14 0.26
N GLN A 218 -27.57 19.12 1.08
CA GLN A 218 -28.93 18.87 1.58
C GLN A 218 -29.37 19.97 2.55
N PRO A 219 -30.61 20.47 2.43
CA PRO A 219 -31.15 21.43 3.38
C PRO A 219 -31.13 20.87 4.81
N ALA A 220 -30.70 21.69 5.77
CA ALA A 220 -30.86 21.34 7.17
C ALA A 220 -32.37 21.14 7.48
N PRO A 221 -32.76 20.12 8.26
CA PRO A 221 -34.15 19.93 8.63
C PRO A 221 -34.66 21.17 9.38
N PRO A 222 -35.93 21.59 9.15
CA PRO A 222 -36.49 22.76 9.80
C PRO A 222 -36.47 22.59 11.33
N LYS A 223 -36.09 23.66 12.05
CA LYS A 223 -35.95 23.71 13.52
C LYS A 223 -37.27 23.51 14.30
N THR A 224 -38.39 23.28 13.63
CA THR A 224 -39.73 23.16 14.20
C THR A 224 -40.26 21.71 14.27
N ALA A 225 -39.42 20.69 14.08
CA ALA A 225 -39.86 19.30 14.27
C ALA A 225 -40.32 19.07 15.73
N THR A 226 -41.63 18.89 15.87
CA THR A 226 -42.37 18.58 17.10
C THR A 226 -41.66 17.49 17.92
N LYS A 227 -41.50 17.72 19.24
CA LYS A 227 -41.08 16.70 20.21
C LYS A 227 -41.97 15.46 20.06
N GLY A 228 -41.45 14.38 19.48
CA GLY A 228 -42.16 13.10 19.46
C GLY A 228 -41.71 12.05 18.45
N ALA A 229 -41.04 12.40 17.35
CA ALA A 229 -40.60 11.42 16.37
C ALA A 229 -39.12 11.61 16.04
N VAL A 230 -38.29 10.59 16.31
CA VAL A 230 -36.95 10.49 15.71
C VAL A 230 -37.18 10.22 14.22
N PRO A 231 -36.88 11.15 13.31
CA PRO A 231 -37.00 10.87 11.89
C PRO A 231 -36.06 9.71 11.55
N ALA A 232 -36.55 8.68 10.88
CA ALA A 232 -35.68 7.67 10.33
C ALA A 232 -34.63 8.36 9.44
N PRO A 233 -33.34 8.02 9.54
CA PRO A 233 -32.31 8.67 8.75
C PRO A 233 -32.65 8.51 7.26
N GLY A 234 -32.81 9.63 6.56
CA GLY A 234 -33.14 9.64 5.15
C GLY A 234 -32.02 8.96 4.37
N ALA A 235 -32.34 7.87 3.67
CA ALA A 235 -31.42 7.21 2.76
C ALA A 235 -31.20 8.11 1.55
N VAL A 236 -29.95 8.52 1.32
CA VAL A 236 -29.58 9.35 0.16
C VAL A 236 -28.99 8.44 -0.91
N PRO A 237 -29.47 8.49 -2.16
CA PRO A 237 -28.93 7.66 -3.23
C PRO A 237 -27.48 8.04 -3.56
N CYS A 238 -26.71 7.06 -4.03
CA CYS A 238 -25.36 7.30 -4.51
C CYS A 238 -25.37 8.25 -5.70
N PRO A 239 -24.38 9.16 -5.82
CA PRO A 239 -24.17 9.85 -7.08
C PRO A 239 -23.93 8.77 -8.15
N SER A 240 -24.78 8.75 -9.19
CA SER A 240 -24.71 7.77 -10.27
C SER A 240 -23.29 7.70 -10.82
N GLU A 241 -22.70 6.50 -10.83
CA GLU A 241 -21.50 6.21 -11.60
C GLU A 241 -21.77 6.67 -13.03
N ALA A 242 -21.09 7.72 -13.48
CA ALA A 242 -21.16 8.13 -14.87
C ALA A 242 -20.73 6.93 -15.73
N GLU A 243 -21.69 6.35 -16.46
CA GLU A 243 -21.55 5.64 -17.75
C GLU A 243 -20.12 5.25 -18.13
N GLY A 244 -19.76 3.96 -17.97
CA GLY A 244 -18.47 3.47 -18.47
C GLY A 244 -18.13 1.98 -18.27
N ALA A 245 -19.06 1.13 -17.82
CA ALA A 245 -18.78 -0.30 -17.61
C ALA A 245 -19.63 -1.25 -18.48
N ASP A 246 -20.24 -0.74 -19.56
CA ASP A 246 -20.86 -1.59 -20.59
C ASP A 246 -19.93 -1.70 -21.81
N ALA A 247 -18.98 -2.62 -21.71
CA ALA A 247 -18.25 -3.18 -22.84
C ALA A 247 -17.73 -4.57 -22.46
N GLN A 248 -18.66 -5.51 -22.28
CA GLN A 248 -18.37 -6.93 -22.35
C GLN A 248 -18.40 -7.36 -23.82
N PRO A 249 -17.31 -7.84 -24.44
CA PRO A 249 -17.46 -8.66 -25.62
C PRO A 249 -17.83 -10.08 -25.18
N ALA A 250 -19.04 -10.48 -25.52
CA ALA A 250 -19.35 -11.88 -25.79
C ALA A 250 -18.81 -12.20 -27.18
N GLY A 251 -18.02 -13.28 -27.31
CA GLY A 251 -17.54 -13.80 -28.61
C GLY A 251 -16.08 -14.21 -28.58
#